data_AF-A0AA88GQ28-F1
#
_entry.id   AF-A0AA88GQ28-F1
#
_cell.length_a   1.000
_cell.length_b   1.000
_cell.length_c   1.000
_cell.angle_alpha   90.00
_cell.angle_beta   90.00
_cell.angle_gamma   90.00
#
_symmetry.space_group_name_H-M   'P 1'
#
loop_
_entity.id
_entity.type
_entity.pdbx_description
1 polymer ?
#
loop_
_entity_poly.entity_id
_entity_poly.type
_entity_poly.pdbx_seq_one_letter_code
_entity_poly.pdbx_strand_id
1 'polypeptide(L)'
;MKSFPLVVFLISALLFTSTLVLGALSERDITVDELMQSMPGIKESKAREYLDPLNEAMRTAGINTPNRQSAFLAQLGHESGNLRYFRELDTGKRYEGRKDLGNTQPGDGVRYKGRGPIQITGRANYRDAGKALGVDLENNPKLAEDPRIGFKTAAWYWNTRNLNKYADAGNFHETTRRINGKHPNGVADRNARYARNQRIFGNKNNGDNDNAASRSFERSNSRRQQQQQPSNNRRQRRQQQSERPSRPSRQERQSSRQNRRMTRQSNNNSGRRTSGRRQQRQSTSSGRRQRQSNSSGRRQSRQTSSNYGRRQSRQSSSSGRRQSRSSSSSSRSSSRSSSRSSSYRIRR
;
A
#
# COMPACT_ATOMS: atom_id res chain seq x y z
N MET A 1 -9.47 -88.74 22.01
CA MET A 1 -9.81 -87.89 20.84
C MET A 1 -10.64 -86.71 21.30
N LYS A 2 -10.28 -85.48 20.92
CA LYS A 2 -11.17 -84.30 20.80
C LYS A 2 -10.34 -83.14 20.22
N SER A 3 -10.69 -82.70 19.03
CA SER A 3 -9.95 -81.68 18.26
C SER A 3 -10.55 -80.30 18.51
N PHE A 4 -9.71 -79.26 18.65
CA PHE A 4 -10.16 -77.86 18.62
C PHE A 4 -10.16 -77.34 17.17
N PRO A 5 -11.28 -76.78 16.67
CA PRO A 5 -11.35 -76.21 15.32
C PRO A 5 -10.89 -74.74 15.26
N LEU A 6 -10.68 -74.27 14.03
CA LEU A 6 -10.28 -72.90 13.67
C LEU A 6 -11.44 -71.88 13.75
N VAL A 7 -11.11 -70.63 13.37
CA VAL A 7 -11.99 -69.57 12.83
C VAL A 7 -12.58 -68.57 13.84
N VAL A 8 -11.80 -67.52 14.14
CA VAL A 8 -12.27 -66.12 14.03
C VAL A 8 -11.12 -65.27 13.46
N PHE A 9 -11.14 -65.00 12.15
CA PHE A 9 -10.14 -64.13 11.50
C PHE A 9 -10.76 -63.35 10.32
N LEU A 10 -11.85 -62.60 10.56
CA LEU A 10 -12.55 -61.85 9.50
C LEU A 10 -13.47 -60.71 10.00
N ILE A 11 -12.94 -59.75 10.77
CA ILE A 11 -13.53 -58.40 10.88
C ILE A 11 -12.43 -57.34 10.69
N SER A 12 -11.92 -57.27 9.47
CA SER A 12 -11.07 -56.17 8.98
C SER A 12 -11.80 -55.46 7.84
N ALA A 13 -11.64 -54.13 7.77
CA ALA A 13 -12.10 -53.27 6.67
C ALA A 13 -13.63 -53.15 6.45
N LEU A 14 -14.36 -52.50 7.37
CA LEU A 14 -15.57 -51.72 6.97
C LEU A 14 -15.89 -50.46 7.82
N LEU A 15 -14.94 -49.92 8.60
CA LEU A 15 -15.15 -48.71 9.43
C LEU A 15 -14.06 -47.63 9.23
N PHE A 16 -13.63 -47.39 7.97
CA PHE A 16 -12.68 -46.32 7.65
C PHE A 16 -13.06 -45.48 6.42
N THR A 17 -14.35 -45.36 6.14
CA THR A 17 -14.90 -44.72 4.91
C THR A 17 -16.05 -43.73 5.19
N SER A 18 -16.18 -43.20 6.41
CA SER A 18 -17.30 -42.29 6.76
C SER A 18 -16.95 -41.05 7.60
N THR A 19 -15.74 -40.49 7.43
CA THR A 19 -15.41 -39.15 7.97
C THR A 19 -14.55 -38.30 7.02
N LEU A 20 -14.65 -38.53 5.69
CA LEU A 20 -13.79 -37.86 4.70
C LEU A 20 -14.55 -37.08 3.59
N VAL A 21 -15.77 -36.59 3.88
CA VAL A 21 -16.57 -35.77 2.93
C VAL A 21 -16.85 -34.34 3.45
N LEU A 22 -16.22 -33.93 4.56
CA LEU A 22 -16.27 -32.55 5.08
C LEU A 22 -14.91 -31.82 5.08
N GLY A 23 -13.86 -32.43 4.50
CA GLY A 23 -12.47 -31.92 4.56
C GLY A 23 -11.93 -31.27 3.28
N ALA A 24 -12.70 -31.20 2.19
CA ALA A 24 -12.20 -30.89 0.84
C ALA A 24 -12.30 -29.41 0.42
N LEU A 25 -12.35 -28.45 1.36
CA LEU A 25 -12.42 -27.01 1.06
C LEU A 25 -11.05 -26.39 0.68
N SER A 26 -10.44 -26.97 -0.37
CA SER A 26 -9.41 -26.36 -1.22
C SER A 26 -8.17 -25.80 -0.50
N GLU A 27 -7.23 -26.68 -0.14
CA GLU A 27 -5.82 -26.33 0.18
C GLU A 27 -5.08 -25.84 -1.08
N ARG A 28 -5.51 -24.69 -1.64
CA ARG A 28 -5.22 -24.32 -3.02
C ARG A 28 -4.30 -23.10 -3.15
N ASP A 29 -3.13 -23.34 -3.72
CA ASP A 29 -2.23 -22.32 -4.29
C ASP A 29 -2.94 -21.36 -5.24
N ILE A 30 -2.59 -20.07 -5.21
CA ILE A 30 -3.08 -19.11 -6.21
C ILE A 30 -2.28 -19.25 -7.50
N THR A 31 -2.86 -18.86 -8.64
CA THR A 31 -2.17 -18.85 -9.95
C THR A 31 -1.52 -17.50 -10.26
N VAL A 32 -0.67 -17.45 -11.29
CA VAL A 32 -0.09 -16.20 -11.84
C VAL A 32 -1.20 -15.19 -12.17
N ASP A 33 -2.27 -15.64 -12.84
CA ASP A 33 -3.37 -14.77 -13.27
C ASP A 33 -4.20 -14.24 -12.09
N GLU A 34 -4.40 -15.05 -11.07
CA GLU A 34 -5.10 -14.64 -9.84
C GLU A 34 -4.26 -13.63 -9.05
N LEU A 35 -2.94 -13.83 -8.98
CA LEU A 35 -2.00 -12.87 -8.42
C LEU A 35 -2.00 -11.55 -9.20
N MET A 36 -1.99 -11.60 -10.55
CA MET A 36 -2.05 -10.41 -11.41
C MET A 36 -3.38 -9.65 -11.29
N GLN A 37 -4.50 -10.37 -11.16
CA GLN A 37 -5.81 -9.77 -10.90
C GLN A 37 -5.90 -9.15 -9.50
N SER A 38 -5.32 -9.81 -8.49
CA SER A 38 -5.26 -9.33 -7.10
C SER A 38 -4.33 -8.12 -6.93
N MET A 39 -3.26 -8.05 -7.72
CA MET A 39 -2.21 -7.02 -7.69
C MET A 39 -2.15 -6.18 -8.98
N PRO A 40 -3.20 -5.39 -9.34
CA PRO A 40 -3.28 -4.71 -10.64
C PRO A 40 -2.02 -3.97 -11.06
N GLY A 41 -1.51 -4.34 -12.23
CA GLY A 41 -0.34 -3.75 -12.88
C GLY A 41 1.01 -4.17 -12.28
N ILE A 42 1.07 -5.26 -11.51
CA ILE A 42 2.31 -6.04 -11.38
C ILE A 42 2.75 -6.51 -12.78
N LYS A 43 4.05 -6.64 -13.03
CA LYS A 43 4.55 -7.26 -14.28
C LYS A 43 4.42 -8.78 -14.17
N GLU A 44 4.01 -9.45 -15.24
CA GLU A 44 3.87 -10.92 -15.27
C GLU A 44 5.17 -11.63 -14.84
N SER A 45 6.34 -11.17 -15.32
CA SER A 45 7.63 -11.73 -14.91
C SER A 45 7.88 -11.64 -13.40
N LYS A 46 7.41 -10.57 -12.73
CA LYS A 46 7.44 -10.47 -11.27
C LYS A 46 6.32 -11.27 -10.59
N ALA A 47 5.16 -11.44 -11.21
CA ALA A 47 4.14 -12.35 -10.69
C ALA A 47 4.64 -13.80 -10.69
N ARG A 48 5.32 -14.24 -11.76
CA ARG A 48 5.98 -15.56 -11.85
C ARG A 48 7.12 -15.70 -10.83
N GLU A 49 8.02 -14.72 -10.73
CA GLU A 49 9.10 -14.70 -9.72
C GLU A 49 8.59 -14.77 -8.26
N TYR A 50 7.42 -14.21 -8.00
CA TYR A 50 6.85 -14.13 -6.65
C TYR A 50 5.88 -15.27 -6.30
N LEU A 51 5.43 -16.08 -7.27
CA LEU A 51 4.33 -17.03 -7.03
C LEU A 51 4.71 -18.12 -6.02
N ASP A 52 5.78 -18.85 -6.30
CA ASP A 52 6.25 -19.96 -5.47
C ASP A 52 6.52 -19.55 -4.01
N PRO A 53 7.32 -18.49 -3.72
CA PRO A 53 7.56 -18.08 -2.33
C PRO A 53 6.32 -17.47 -1.65
N LEU A 54 5.38 -16.91 -2.40
CA LEU A 54 4.10 -16.43 -1.85
C LEU A 54 3.21 -17.61 -1.45
N ASN A 55 3.08 -18.62 -2.32
CA ASN A 55 2.33 -19.85 -2.01
C ASN A 55 2.99 -20.65 -0.88
N GLU A 56 4.32 -20.80 -0.87
CA GLU A 56 5.07 -21.42 0.23
C GLU A 56 4.77 -20.71 1.56
N ALA A 57 4.82 -19.37 1.58
CA ALA A 57 4.51 -18.58 2.77
C ALA A 57 3.02 -18.68 3.19
N MET A 58 2.09 -18.73 2.22
CA MET A 58 0.67 -18.91 2.53
C MET A 58 0.38 -20.29 3.11
N ARG A 59 0.93 -21.38 2.55
CA ARG A 59 0.85 -22.73 3.14
C ARG A 59 1.41 -22.77 4.57
N THR A 60 2.60 -22.20 4.77
CA THR A 60 3.27 -22.13 6.08
C THR A 60 2.45 -21.37 7.14
N ALA A 61 1.56 -20.46 6.71
CA ALA A 61 0.66 -19.71 7.58
C ALA A 61 -0.81 -20.19 7.55
N GLY A 62 -1.10 -21.33 6.93
CA GLY A 62 -2.48 -21.84 6.80
C GLY A 62 -3.41 -20.85 6.09
N ILE A 63 -2.89 -20.01 5.19
CA ILE A 63 -3.61 -19.00 4.42
C ILE A 63 -4.16 -19.67 3.15
N ASN A 64 -4.99 -20.69 3.39
CA ASN A 64 -5.48 -21.65 2.41
C ASN A 64 -6.92 -21.36 1.96
N THR A 65 -7.79 -20.90 2.86
CA THR A 65 -9.18 -20.57 2.49
C THR A 65 -9.25 -19.29 1.64
N PRO A 66 -10.23 -19.16 0.73
CA PRO A 66 -10.47 -17.94 -0.03
C PRO A 66 -10.58 -16.66 0.82
N ASN A 67 -11.10 -16.76 2.04
CA ASN A 67 -11.20 -15.63 2.97
C ASN A 67 -9.83 -15.21 3.52
N ARG A 68 -8.99 -16.17 3.91
CA ARG A 68 -7.61 -15.92 4.39
C ARG A 68 -6.76 -15.33 3.27
N GLN A 69 -6.77 -15.94 2.08
CA GLN A 69 -6.08 -15.44 0.89
C GLN A 69 -6.54 -14.03 0.53
N SER A 70 -7.85 -13.80 0.49
CA SER A 70 -8.42 -12.48 0.20
C SER A 70 -7.91 -11.41 1.14
N ALA A 71 -7.92 -11.70 2.44
CA ALA A 71 -7.49 -10.76 3.48
C ALA A 71 -5.97 -10.54 3.46
N PHE A 72 -5.16 -11.58 3.35
CA PHE A 72 -3.69 -11.49 3.32
C PHE A 72 -3.21 -10.66 2.13
N LEU A 73 -3.63 -11.03 0.92
CA LEU A 73 -3.22 -10.36 -0.32
C LEU A 73 -3.73 -8.91 -0.39
N ALA A 74 -4.89 -8.60 0.20
CA ALA A 74 -5.39 -7.23 0.28
C ALA A 74 -4.50 -6.33 1.15
N GLN A 75 -3.90 -6.87 2.21
CA GLN A 75 -2.96 -6.15 3.07
C GLN A 75 -1.59 -6.02 2.39
N LEU A 76 -1.04 -7.11 1.83
CA LEU A 76 0.24 -7.05 1.11
C LEU A 76 0.16 -6.06 -0.06
N GLY A 77 -0.92 -6.10 -0.84
CA GLY A 77 -1.13 -5.19 -1.96
C GLY A 77 -1.19 -3.72 -1.54
N HIS A 78 -1.69 -3.42 -0.33
CA HIS A 78 -1.65 -2.06 0.22
C HIS A 78 -0.24 -1.66 0.69
N GLU A 79 0.38 -2.49 1.55
CA GLU A 79 1.66 -2.15 2.21
C GLU A 79 2.85 -2.10 1.23
N SER A 80 2.79 -2.83 0.11
CA SER A 80 3.83 -2.90 -0.92
C SER A 80 3.46 -2.23 -2.26
N GLY A 81 2.26 -1.64 -2.37
CA GLY A 81 1.77 -0.97 -3.58
C GLY A 81 1.55 -1.90 -4.79
N ASN A 82 0.92 -3.06 -4.58
CA ASN A 82 0.83 -4.19 -5.52
C ASN A 82 2.18 -4.91 -5.76
N LEU A 83 2.88 -5.27 -4.68
CA LEU A 83 4.17 -5.99 -4.68
C LEU A 83 5.31 -5.28 -5.44
N ARG A 84 5.16 -3.96 -5.72
CA ARG A 84 6.15 -3.14 -6.41
C ARG A 84 7.34 -2.77 -5.53
N TYR A 85 7.12 -2.71 -4.21
CA TYR A 85 8.10 -2.21 -3.24
C TYR A 85 8.27 -3.19 -2.07
N PHE A 86 9.40 -3.91 -2.06
CA PHE A 86 9.85 -4.73 -0.93
C PHE A 86 10.72 -3.94 0.07
N ARG A 87 10.86 -2.61 -0.13
CA ARG A 87 11.63 -1.69 0.72
C ARG A 87 10.94 -0.33 0.77
N GLU A 88 10.83 0.25 1.96
CA GLU A 88 10.24 1.58 2.18
C GLU A 88 11.03 2.65 1.40
N LEU A 89 10.31 3.57 0.76
CA LEU A 89 10.90 4.70 0.03
C LEU A 89 11.42 5.82 0.94
N ASP A 90 11.05 5.80 2.23
CA ASP A 90 11.65 6.69 3.24
C ASP A 90 13.10 6.28 3.55
N THR A 91 13.86 7.23 4.09
CA THR A 91 15.19 7.02 4.67
C THR A 91 15.19 6.10 5.89
N GLY A 92 14.08 6.01 6.63
CA GLY A 92 14.00 5.31 7.92
C GLY A 92 14.38 6.18 9.13
N LYS A 93 14.92 7.39 8.93
CA LYS A 93 15.33 8.30 10.02
C LYS A 93 14.20 8.61 11.02
N ARG A 94 12.93 8.45 10.63
CA ARG A 94 11.75 8.59 11.50
C ARG A 94 11.61 7.50 12.58
N TYR A 95 12.38 6.42 12.49
CA TYR A 95 12.38 5.30 13.44
C TYR A 95 13.57 5.32 14.41
N GLU A 96 14.46 6.33 14.31
CA GLU A 96 15.63 6.45 15.18
C GLU A 96 15.20 6.63 16.66
N GLY A 97 15.85 5.95 17.59
CA GLY A 97 15.53 6.00 19.03
C GLY A 97 14.15 5.46 19.44
N ARG A 98 13.39 4.83 18.54
CA ARG A 98 12.05 4.26 18.83
C ARG A 98 12.17 3.00 19.69
N LYS A 99 12.12 3.18 21.02
CA LYS A 99 12.15 2.09 22.02
C LYS A 99 11.07 1.03 21.77
N ASP A 100 9.87 1.41 21.34
CA ASP A 100 8.75 0.53 20.98
C ASP A 100 9.01 -0.33 19.72
N LEU A 101 10.02 0.02 18.93
CA LEU A 101 10.52 -0.74 17.78
C LEU A 101 11.81 -1.52 18.11
N GLY A 102 12.30 -1.44 19.35
CA GLY A 102 13.61 -1.95 19.76
C GLY A 102 14.81 -1.15 19.22
N ASN A 103 14.57 0.01 18.60
CA ASN A 103 15.61 0.85 18.00
C ASN A 103 16.32 1.66 19.09
N THR A 104 17.26 1.03 19.79
CA THR A 104 17.96 1.60 20.95
C THR A 104 19.45 1.88 20.71
N GLN A 105 20.01 1.48 19.55
CA GLN A 105 21.39 1.81 19.16
C GLN A 105 21.41 2.88 18.05
N PRO A 106 22.45 3.74 17.99
CA PRO A 106 22.58 4.74 16.94
C PRO A 106 22.59 4.15 15.52
N GLY A 107 21.74 4.67 14.64
CA GLY A 107 21.58 4.23 13.26
C GLY A 107 20.49 3.18 13.05
N ASP A 108 19.87 2.68 14.12
CA ASP A 108 18.83 1.64 14.05
C ASP A 108 17.63 2.03 13.20
N GLY A 109 17.28 3.33 13.13
CA GLY A 109 16.13 3.79 12.35
C GLY A 109 16.33 3.60 10.85
N VAL A 110 17.55 3.84 10.36
CA VAL A 110 17.92 3.61 8.95
C VAL A 110 18.19 2.13 8.70
N ARG A 111 18.86 1.44 9.64
CA ARG A 111 19.18 0.00 9.53
C ARG A 111 17.91 -0.84 9.42
N TYR A 112 16.92 -0.60 10.28
CA TYR A 112 15.69 -1.40 10.44
C TYR A 112 14.42 -0.71 9.89
N LYS A 113 14.55 0.11 8.85
CA LYS A 113 13.40 0.68 8.12
C LYS A 113 12.55 -0.38 7.40
N GLY A 114 11.35 -0.02 6.93
CA GLY A 114 10.39 -0.93 6.30
C GLY A 114 10.95 -1.82 5.18
N ARG A 115 10.77 -3.15 5.29
CA ARG A 115 11.07 -4.14 4.23
C ARG A 115 10.08 -5.31 4.21
N GLY A 116 10.11 -6.06 3.12
CA GLY A 116 9.17 -7.15 2.82
C GLY A 116 7.79 -6.62 2.40
N PRO A 117 6.90 -7.48 1.90
CA PRO A 117 5.60 -7.06 1.36
C PRO A 117 4.60 -6.62 2.45
N ILE A 118 4.85 -6.96 3.71
CA ILE A 118 4.10 -6.47 4.89
C ILE A 118 4.75 -5.23 5.55
N GLN A 119 5.93 -4.81 5.10
CA GLN A 119 6.76 -3.76 5.72
C GLN A 119 7.02 -4.03 7.22
N ILE A 120 7.86 -5.01 7.54
CA ILE A 120 8.41 -5.15 8.91
C ILE A 120 9.39 -4.01 9.21
N THR A 121 9.47 -3.55 10.45
CA THR A 121 10.21 -2.34 10.84
C THR A 121 10.64 -2.42 12.31
N GLY A 122 11.85 -1.96 12.62
CA GLY A 122 12.38 -1.93 13.99
C GLY A 122 13.19 -3.17 14.36
N ARG A 123 14.34 -2.97 15.00
CA ARG A 123 15.30 -4.00 15.42
C ARG A 123 14.63 -5.21 16.08
N ALA A 124 13.64 -4.98 16.96
CA ALA A 124 12.90 -6.06 17.61
C ALA A 124 12.17 -6.95 16.59
N ASN A 125 11.37 -6.37 15.67
CA ASN A 125 10.68 -7.15 14.65
C ASN A 125 11.64 -7.89 13.70
N TYR A 126 12.83 -7.34 13.43
CA TYR A 126 13.87 -8.04 12.65
C TYR A 126 14.47 -9.22 13.41
N ARG A 127 14.82 -9.04 14.69
CA ARG A 127 15.31 -10.10 15.59
C ARG A 127 14.30 -11.23 15.71
N ASP A 128 13.05 -10.90 16.00
CA ASP A 128 12.01 -11.87 16.35
C ASP A 128 11.52 -12.63 15.11
N ALA A 129 11.44 -11.96 13.95
CA ALA A 129 11.24 -12.64 12.67
C ALA A 129 12.44 -13.52 12.30
N GLY A 130 13.67 -13.03 12.51
CA GLY A 130 14.88 -13.77 12.17
C GLY A 130 15.00 -15.09 12.94
N LYS A 131 14.83 -15.02 14.28
CA LYS A 131 14.78 -16.20 15.15
C LYS A 131 13.70 -17.19 14.72
N ALA A 132 12.49 -16.72 14.42
CA ALA A 132 11.37 -17.58 14.03
C ALA A 132 11.49 -18.18 12.61
N LEU A 133 12.39 -17.65 11.77
CA LEU A 133 12.60 -18.10 10.39
C LEU A 133 13.95 -18.81 10.17
N GLY A 134 14.82 -18.89 11.19
CA GLY A 134 16.18 -19.44 11.07
C GLY A 134 17.12 -18.57 10.23
N VAL A 135 16.88 -17.26 10.15
CA VAL A 135 17.63 -16.33 9.29
C VAL A 135 18.13 -15.14 10.13
N ASP A 136 19.40 -14.76 10.01
CA ASP A 136 19.96 -13.61 10.72
C ASP A 136 19.52 -12.26 10.13
N LEU A 137 18.26 -11.93 10.38
CA LEU A 137 17.62 -10.67 9.99
C LEU A 137 18.00 -9.48 10.87
N GLU A 138 18.56 -9.69 12.08
CA GLU A 138 19.04 -8.56 12.90
C GLU A 138 20.36 -8.03 12.36
N ASN A 139 21.35 -8.89 12.10
CA ASN A 139 22.59 -8.38 11.51
C ASN A 139 22.41 -8.03 10.04
N ASN A 140 21.62 -8.81 9.28
CA ASN A 140 21.46 -8.66 7.83
C ASN A 140 20.02 -8.26 7.40
N PRO A 141 19.47 -7.12 7.86
CA PRO A 141 18.06 -6.77 7.63
C PRO A 141 17.69 -6.55 6.15
N LYS A 142 18.68 -6.36 5.26
CA LYS A 142 18.47 -6.33 3.79
C LYS A 142 17.94 -7.65 3.23
N LEU A 143 18.13 -8.78 3.92
CA LEU A 143 17.58 -10.07 3.50
C LEU A 143 16.05 -10.06 3.41
N ALA A 144 15.35 -9.22 4.18
CA ALA A 144 13.91 -9.03 4.04
C ALA A 144 13.47 -8.29 2.74
N GLU A 145 14.42 -7.88 1.88
CA GLU A 145 14.13 -7.36 0.53
C GLU A 145 14.08 -8.48 -0.53
N ASP A 146 14.61 -9.68 -0.23
CA ASP A 146 14.47 -10.89 -1.07
C ASP A 146 13.01 -11.40 -1.07
N PRO A 147 12.47 -11.93 -2.18
CA PRO A 147 11.09 -12.44 -2.21
C PRO A 147 10.83 -13.63 -1.28
N ARG A 148 11.72 -14.64 -1.24
CA ARG A 148 11.54 -15.86 -0.45
C ARG A 148 11.51 -15.53 1.05
N ILE A 149 12.45 -14.72 1.50
CA ILE A 149 12.54 -14.26 2.89
C ILE A 149 11.43 -13.24 3.19
N GLY A 150 11.16 -12.32 2.27
CA GLY A 150 10.14 -11.29 2.39
C GLY A 150 8.74 -11.87 2.61
N PHE A 151 8.29 -12.82 1.79
CA PHE A 151 6.99 -13.48 1.99
C PHE A 151 6.95 -14.30 3.30
N LYS A 152 8.05 -14.95 3.70
CA LYS A 152 8.17 -15.61 5.00
C LYS A 152 8.03 -14.63 6.19
N THR A 153 8.59 -13.43 6.11
CA THR A 153 8.34 -12.39 7.15
C THR A 153 6.88 -11.93 7.20
N ALA A 154 6.16 -11.95 6.07
CA ALA A 154 4.74 -11.63 6.02
C ALA A 154 3.87 -12.72 6.64
N ALA A 155 4.16 -13.99 6.36
CA ALA A 155 3.53 -15.15 7.00
C ALA A 155 3.77 -15.15 8.52
N TRP A 156 5.01 -14.94 8.96
CA TRP A 156 5.36 -14.77 10.38
C TRP A 156 4.56 -13.65 11.05
N TYR A 157 4.52 -12.46 10.43
CA TYR A 157 3.80 -11.30 10.98
C TYR A 157 2.29 -11.55 11.12
N TRP A 158 1.72 -12.33 10.19
CA TRP A 158 0.33 -12.74 10.16
C TRP A 158 -0.03 -13.78 11.23
N ASN A 159 0.80 -14.83 11.36
CA ASN A 159 0.63 -15.88 12.37
C ASN A 159 0.79 -15.34 13.79
N THR A 160 1.84 -14.56 14.07
CA THR A 160 2.12 -13.96 15.40
C THR A 160 1.02 -13.02 15.90
N ARG A 161 0.08 -12.61 15.04
CA ARG A 161 -1.08 -11.76 15.38
C ARG A 161 -2.43 -12.50 15.29
N ASN A 162 -2.39 -13.81 15.02
CA ASN A 162 -3.54 -14.69 14.78
C ASN A 162 -4.57 -14.07 13.82
N LEU A 163 -4.10 -13.70 12.62
CA LEU A 163 -4.92 -12.95 11.66
C LEU A 163 -5.89 -13.82 10.85
N ASN A 164 -5.65 -15.14 10.75
CA ASN A 164 -6.61 -16.09 10.17
C ASN A 164 -7.98 -16.00 10.86
N LYS A 165 -8.02 -15.97 12.20
CA LYS A 165 -9.27 -15.83 12.98
C LYS A 165 -10.14 -14.64 12.55
N TYR A 166 -9.53 -13.52 12.13
CA TYR A 166 -10.27 -12.33 11.70
C TYR A 166 -10.62 -12.37 10.21
N ALA A 167 -9.82 -13.05 9.38
CA ALA A 167 -10.15 -13.31 7.98
C ALA A 167 -11.31 -14.31 7.84
N ASP A 168 -11.28 -15.42 8.58
CA ASP A 168 -12.32 -16.45 8.60
C ASP A 168 -13.67 -15.88 9.02
N ALA A 169 -13.69 -15.02 10.05
CA ALA A 169 -14.88 -14.29 10.50
C ALA A 169 -15.29 -13.10 9.60
N GLY A 170 -14.67 -12.92 8.43
CA GLY A 170 -14.92 -11.80 7.51
C GLY A 170 -14.59 -10.41 8.08
N ASN A 171 -13.95 -10.33 9.25
CA ASN A 171 -13.72 -9.11 10.02
C ASN A 171 -12.44 -8.38 9.56
N PHE A 172 -12.39 -8.04 8.28
CA PHE A 172 -11.24 -7.42 7.64
C PHE A 172 -10.86 -6.03 8.21
N HIS A 173 -11.80 -5.33 8.85
CA HIS A 173 -11.51 -4.11 9.62
C HIS A 173 -10.57 -4.41 10.80
N GLU A 174 -10.81 -5.50 11.53
CA GLU A 174 -10.00 -5.88 12.70
C GLU A 174 -8.65 -6.50 12.30
N THR A 175 -8.58 -7.18 11.15
CA THR A 175 -7.31 -7.55 10.49
C THR A 175 -6.49 -6.30 10.17
N THR A 176 -7.11 -5.31 9.53
CA THR A 176 -6.51 -4.00 9.22
C THR A 176 -6.01 -3.29 10.48
N ARG A 177 -6.79 -3.30 11.57
CA ARG A 177 -6.43 -2.67 12.85
C ARG A 177 -5.22 -3.34 13.53
N ARG A 178 -5.06 -4.67 13.39
CA ARG A 178 -3.88 -5.39 13.94
C ARG A 178 -2.59 -5.14 13.16
N ILE A 179 -2.68 -4.85 11.86
CA ILE A 179 -1.50 -4.57 11.01
C ILE A 179 -1.09 -3.10 11.09
N ASN A 180 -2.06 -2.17 11.07
CA ASN A 180 -1.79 -0.74 10.93
C ASN A 180 -2.04 0.08 12.23
N GLY A 181 -2.56 -0.54 13.29
CA GLY A 181 -2.78 0.08 14.59
C GLY A 181 -4.21 0.59 14.82
N LYS A 182 -4.43 1.25 15.97
CA LYS A 182 -5.76 1.65 16.49
C LYS A 182 -6.56 2.57 15.55
N HIS A 183 -5.88 3.35 14.71
CA HIS A 183 -6.49 4.26 13.74
C HIS A 183 -5.90 3.99 12.34
N PRO A 184 -6.37 2.94 11.65
CA PRO A 184 -5.72 2.46 10.44
C PRO A 184 -5.85 3.44 9.28
N ASN A 185 -4.76 3.63 8.56
CA ASN A 185 -4.68 4.42 7.34
C ASN A 185 -4.98 3.58 6.09
N GLY A 186 -5.55 4.23 5.07
CA GLY A 186 -5.81 3.59 3.77
C GLY A 186 -7.00 2.62 3.71
N VAL A 187 -7.87 2.60 4.72
CA VAL A 187 -9.00 1.64 4.85
C VAL A 187 -9.83 1.50 3.57
N ALA A 188 -10.12 2.59 2.85
CA ALA A 188 -10.90 2.52 1.60
C ALA A 188 -10.20 1.70 0.51
N ASP A 189 -8.87 1.86 0.33
CA ASP A 189 -8.08 1.10 -0.63
C ASP A 189 -7.90 -0.36 -0.16
N ARG A 190 -7.64 -0.60 1.13
CA ARG A 190 -7.61 -1.96 1.71
C ARG A 190 -8.92 -2.71 1.48
N ASN A 191 -10.06 -2.06 1.73
CA ASN A 191 -11.38 -2.66 1.54
C ASN A 191 -11.68 -2.90 0.05
N ALA A 192 -11.30 -2.00 -0.85
CA ALA A 192 -11.44 -2.20 -2.29
C ALA A 192 -10.60 -3.38 -2.80
N ARG A 193 -9.41 -3.60 -2.23
CA ARG A 193 -8.57 -4.79 -2.49
C ARG A 193 -9.22 -6.06 -1.94
N TYR A 194 -9.72 -6.02 -0.71
CA TYR A 194 -10.38 -7.17 -0.10
C TYR A 194 -11.61 -7.61 -0.91
N ALA A 195 -12.50 -6.68 -1.28
CA ALA A 195 -13.67 -6.98 -2.10
C ALA A 195 -13.29 -7.47 -3.52
N ARG A 196 -12.21 -6.95 -4.12
CA ARG A 196 -11.65 -7.48 -5.37
C ARG A 196 -11.23 -8.94 -5.19
N ASN A 197 -10.44 -9.23 -4.17
CA ASN A 197 -9.90 -10.57 -3.92
C ASN A 197 -11.00 -11.58 -3.59
N GLN A 198 -12.01 -11.18 -2.82
CA GLN A 198 -13.17 -12.03 -2.51
C GLN A 198 -13.87 -12.55 -3.78
N ARG A 199 -13.97 -11.71 -4.83
CA ARG A 199 -14.53 -12.13 -6.14
C ARG A 199 -13.58 -12.98 -6.99
N ILE A 200 -12.26 -12.86 -6.79
CA ILE A 200 -11.26 -13.72 -7.48
C ILE A 200 -11.23 -15.12 -6.85
N PHE A 201 -11.21 -15.20 -5.52
CA PHE A 201 -10.98 -16.46 -4.80
C PHE A 201 -12.27 -17.17 -4.37
N GLY A 202 -13.36 -16.44 -4.09
CA GLY A 202 -14.62 -17.02 -3.60
C GLY A 202 -15.49 -17.66 -4.68
N ASN A 203 -15.42 -17.17 -5.92
CA ASN A 203 -16.33 -17.57 -7.01
C ASN A 203 -16.05 -18.96 -7.62
N LYS A 204 -15.14 -19.77 -7.07
CA LYS A 204 -14.68 -21.03 -7.69
C LYS A 204 -15.16 -22.33 -7.03
N ASN A 205 -15.91 -22.26 -5.94
CA ASN A 205 -16.42 -23.46 -5.25
C ASN A 205 -17.84 -23.86 -5.67
N ASN A 206 -18.62 -22.95 -6.25
CA ASN A 206 -20.02 -23.17 -6.63
C ASN A 206 -20.23 -22.86 -8.11
N GLY A 207 -20.67 -23.85 -8.88
CA GLY A 207 -21.18 -23.64 -10.24
C GLY A 207 -22.45 -22.80 -10.22
N ASP A 208 -22.46 -21.73 -11.01
CA ASP A 208 -23.60 -20.97 -11.55
C ASP A 208 -24.67 -20.36 -10.61
N ASN A 209 -24.72 -20.66 -9.31
CA ASN A 209 -25.87 -20.31 -8.44
C ASN A 209 -25.64 -19.19 -7.39
N ASP A 210 -24.40 -18.82 -7.06
CA ASP A 210 -24.09 -18.02 -5.85
C ASP A 210 -24.30 -16.50 -5.94
N ASN A 211 -24.90 -16.02 -7.03
CA ASN A 211 -25.03 -14.59 -7.33
C ASN A 211 -25.85 -13.81 -6.28
N ALA A 212 -26.70 -14.47 -5.49
CA ALA A 212 -27.44 -13.85 -4.39
C ALA A 212 -26.63 -13.73 -3.09
N ALA A 213 -25.87 -14.77 -2.72
CA ALA A 213 -25.13 -14.84 -1.46
C ALA A 213 -23.99 -13.81 -1.41
N SER A 214 -23.18 -13.73 -2.47
CA SER A 214 -22.09 -12.74 -2.55
C SER A 214 -22.62 -11.30 -2.49
N ARG A 215 -23.74 -11.00 -3.17
CA ARG A 215 -24.40 -9.68 -3.12
C ARG A 215 -24.94 -9.36 -1.71
N SER A 216 -25.40 -10.36 -0.95
CA SER A 216 -25.90 -10.16 0.43
C SER A 216 -24.75 -9.89 1.41
N PHE A 217 -23.62 -10.57 1.25
CA PHE A 217 -22.40 -10.31 2.02
C PHE A 217 -21.80 -8.94 1.67
N GLU A 218 -21.68 -8.59 0.39
CA GLU A 218 -21.25 -7.26 -0.05
C GLU A 218 -22.17 -6.15 0.50
N ARG A 219 -23.50 -6.32 0.46
CA ARG A 219 -24.46 -5.38 1.10
C ARG A 219 -24.24 -5.26 2.60
N SER A 220 -24.06 -6.37 3.30
CA SER A 220 -23.92 -6.41 4.76
C SER A 220 -22.61 -5.77 5.23
N ASN A 221 -21.52 -6.07 4.53
CA ASN A 221 -20.21 -5.48 4.77
C ASN A 221 -20.21 -3.99 4.40
N SER A 222 -20.82 -3.61 3.28
CA SER A 222 -21.00 -2.20 2.88
C SER A 222 -21.84 -1.41 3.88
N ARG A 223 -22.94 -1.97 4.42
CA ARG A 223 -23.77 -1.32 5.47
C ARG A 223 -22.95 -1.08 6.75
N ARG A 224 -22.22 -2.10 7.23
CA ARG A 224 -21.33 -1.97 8.40
C ARG A 224 -20.23 -0.92 8.17
N GLN A 225 -19.67 -0.85 6.96
CA GLN A 225 -18.68 0.17 6.59
C GLN A 225 -19.27 1.58 6.50
N GLN A 226 -20.45 1.75 5.89
CA GLN A 226 -21.13 3.06 5.78
C GLN A 226 -21.48 3.65 7.14
N GLN A 227 -21.82 2.83 8.13
CA GLN A 227 -22.05 3.28 9.52
C GLN A 227 -20.75 3.78 10.21
N GLN A 228 -19.58 3.30 9.79
CA GLN A 228 -18.28 3.64 10.39
C GLN A 228 -17.51 4.76 9.66
N GLN A 229 -17.85 5.08 8.41
CA GLN A 229 -17.16 6.15 7.66
C GLN A 229 -17.42 7.59 8.18
N PRO A 230 -18.64 8.00 8.59
CA PRO A 230 -18.91 9.40 8.98
C PRO A 230 -18.10 9.88 10.19
N SER A 231 -17.92 9.01 11.20
CA SER A 231 -17.13 9.30 12.40
C SER A 231 -15.63 9.41 12.09
N ASN A 232 -15.11 8.51 11.25
CA ASN A 232 -13.73 8.54 10.78
C ASN A 232 -13.44 9.77 9.90
N ASN A 233 -14.31 10.09 8.94
CA ASN A 233 -14.14 11.28 8.08
C ASN A 233 -14.23 12.60 8.87
N ARG A 234 -15.10 12.69 9.89
CA ARG A 234 -15.14 13.86 10.80
C ARG A 234 -13.85 13.98 11.63
N ARG A 235 -13.28 12.86 12.12
CA ARG A 235 -12.01 12.86 12.87
C ARG A 235 -10.81 13.23 11.99
N GLN A 236 -10.69 12.64 10.79
CA GLN A 236 -9.63 12.97 9.83
C GLN A 236 -9.70 14.46 9.41
N ARG A 237 -10.88 15.02 9.15
CA ARG A 237 -11.03 16.46 8.84
C ARG A 237 -10.58 17.36 9.99
N ARG A 238 -10.84 16.99 11.26
CA ARG A 238 -10.34 17.75 12.42
C ARG A 238 -8.80 17.69 12.51
N GLN A 239 -8.21 16.51 12.33
CA GLN A 239 -6.74 16.36 12.31
C GLN A 239 -6.07 17.17 11.19
N GLN A 240 -6.64 17.14 9.97
CA GLN A 240 -6.16 17.95 8.84
C GLN A 240 -6.34 19.47 9.05
N GLN A 241 -7.28 19.90 9.89
CA GLN A 241 -7.44 21.30 10.27
C GLN A 241 -6.42 21.73 11.33
N SER A 242 -6.06 20.87 12.29
CA SER A 242 -4.95 21.12 13.22
C SER A 242 -3.56 21.04 12.58
N GLU A 243 -3.38 20.28 11.48
CA GLU A 243 -2.12 20.23 10.70
C GLU A 243 -2.01 21.36 9.65
N ARG A 244 -2.94 22.32 9.55
CA ARG A 244 -2.81 23.46 8.61
C ARG A 244 -1.70 24.42 9.08
N PRO A 245 -0.65 24.66 8.27
CA PRO A 245 0.39 25.61 8.64
C PRO A 245 -0.17 27.04 8.72
N SER A 246 0.27 27.79 9.73
CA SER A 246 -0.07 29.19 9.94
C SER A 246 0.16 30.03 8.68
N ARG A 247 -0.70 31.04 8.45
CA ARG A 247 -0.53 32.00 7.36
C ARG A 247 0.86 32.65 7.50
N PRO A 248 1.75 32.59 6.48
CA PRO A 248 3.10 33.13 6.60
C PRO A 248 3.09 34.64 6.87
N SER A 249 4.07 35.11 7.61
CA SER A 249 4.18 36.48 8.13
C SER A 249 4.33 37.53 7.02
N ARG A 250 4.19 38.81 7.37
CA ARG A 250 4.36 39.91 6.42
C ARG A 250 5.80 39.97 5.89
N GLN A 251 6.78 39.73 6.77
CA GLN A 251 8.21 39.65 6.45
C GLN A 251 8.52 38.42 5.58
N GLU A 252 8.04 37.22 5.91
CA GLU A 252 8.26 36.01 5.09
C GLU A 252 7.77 36.19 3.65
N ARG A 253 6.65 36.91 3.47
CA ARG A 253 6.11 37.26 2.14
C ARG A 253 6.94 38.32 1.41
N GLN A 254 7.66 39.18 2.12
CA GLN A 254 8.59 40.15 1.54
C GLN A 254 9.90 39.46 1.13
N SER A 255 10.52 38.68 2.02
CA SER A 255 11.75 37.93 1.72
C SER A 255 11.55 36.92 0.58
N SER A 256 10.41 36.21 0.54
CA SER A 256 10.09 35.29 -0.57
C SER A 256 9.74 36.00 -1.89
N ARG A 257 9.35 37.29 -1.86
CA ARG A 257 9.27 38.13 -3.06
C ARG A 257 10.66 38.61 -3.52
N GLN A 258 11.53 39.01 -2.59
CA GLN A 258 12.91 39.40 -2.87
C GLN A 258 13.72 38.23 -3.47
N ASN A 259 13.69 37.04 -2.87
CA ASN A 259 14.38 35.86 -3.43
C ASN A 259 13.91 35.54 -4.86
N ARG A 260 12.61 35.61 -5.15
CA ARG A 260 12.09 35.42 -6.53
C ARG A 260 12.58 36.50 -7.52
N ARG A 261 12.95 37.69 -7.04
CA ARG A 261 13.56 38.76 -7.86
C ARG A 261 15.04 38.42 -8.13
N MET A 262 15.78 38.02 -7.09
CA MET A 262 17.18 37.58 -7.17
C MET A 262 17.37 36.38 -8.13
N THR A 263 16.54 35.33 -8.03
CA THR A 263 16.63 34.16 -8.93
C THR A 263 16.40 34.53 -10.40
N ARG A 264 15.51 35.49 -10.67
CA ARG A 264 15.27 36.00 -12.04
C ARG A 264 16.48 36.78 -12.58
N GLN A 265 17.15 37.57 -11.74
CA GLN A 265 18.39 38.27 -12.13
C GLN A 265 19.54 37.30 -12.37
N SER A 266 19.68 36.26 -11.55
CA SER A 266 20.70 35.21 -11.72
C SER A 266 20.55 34.47 -13.06
N ASN A 267 19.34 34.03 -13.43
CA ASN A 267 19.08 33.34 -14.70
C ASN A 267 19.34 34.23 -15.93
N ASN A 268 19.13 35.55 -15.83
CA ASN A 268 19.47 36.48 -16.92
C ASN A 268 20.98 36.63 -17.11
N ASN A 269 21.79 36.46 -16.04
CA ASN A 269 23.24 36.56 -16.11
C ASN A 269 23.91 35.29 -16.65
N SER A 270 23.35 34.09 -16.39
CA SER A 270 23.88 32.84 -16.95
C SER A 270 23.67 32.76 -18.47
N GLY A 271 22.50 33.16 -18.97
CA GLY A 271 22.21 33.21 -20.42
C GLY A 271 23.12 34.16 -21.22
N ARG A 272 23.72 35.16 -20.57
CA ARG A 272 24.61 36.15 -21.21
C ARG A 272 26.08 35.69 -21.31
N ARG A 273 26.46 34.58 -20.64
CA ARG A 273 27.82 34.00 -20.73
C ARG A 273 27.98 32.96 -21.84
N THR A 274 26.90 32.35 -22.33
CA THR A 274 26.95 31.34 -23.40
C THR A 274 27.04 31.93 -24.82
N SER A 275 26.74 33.21 -25.02
CA SER A 275 26.84 33.88 -26.32
C SER A 275 28.27 34.30 -26.71
N GLY A 276 29.15 34.55 -25.73
CA GLY A 276 30.47 35.13 -25.96
C GLY A 276 31.55 34.20 -26.54
N ARG A 277 31.27 32.90 -26.74
CA ARG A 277 32.28 31.90 -27.16
C ARG A 277 32.08 31.35 -28.58
N ARG A 278 31.32 32.06 -29.43
CA ARG A 278 30.96 31.63 -30.80
C ARG A 278 31.42 32.58 -31.92
N GLN A 279 32.28 33.56 -31.62
CA GLN A 279 32.83 34.54 -32.57
C GLN A 279 34.37 34.53 -32.60
N GLN A 280 34.99 33.35 -32.61
CA GLN A 280 36.43 33.18 -32.85
C GLN A 280 36.73 31.75 -33.37
N ARG A 281 36.41 31.53 -34.66
CA ARG A 281 36.87 30.42 -35.53
C ARG A 281 36.17 30.54 -36.90
N GLN A 282 36.64 31.47 -37.72
CA GLN A 282 36.33 31.58 -39.15
C GLN A 282 37.60 31.93 -39.92
N SER A 283 38.42 30.91 -40.18
CA SER A 283 39.47 30.93 -41.18
C SER A 283 39.87 29.49 -41.54
N THR A 284 40.26 29.32 -42.81
CA THR A 284 40.81 28.11 -43.48
C THR A 284 39.91 26.88 -43.69
N SER A 285 40.29 26.12 -44.74
CA SER A 285 39.85 24.78 -45.16
C SER A 285 38.45 24.60 -45.78
N SER A 286 38.45 24.73 -47.11
CA SER A 286 37.56 24.11 -48.10
C SER A 286 37.33 22.60 -47.94
N GLY A 287 36.14 22.08 -48.30
CA GLY A 287 35.93 20.62 -48.37
C GLY A 287 34.54 20.09 -48.74
N ARG A 288 34.36 19.71 -50.02
CA ARG A 288 33.47 18.64 -50.57
C ARG A 288 32.02 18.40 -50.03
N ARG A 289 31.08 18.60 -50.97
CA ARG A 289 30.08 17.64 -51.50
C ARG A 289 28.77 17.28 -50.75
N GLN A 290 27.68 17.57 -51.48
CA GLN A 290 26.55 16.70 -51.86
C GLN A 290 25.40 16.38 -50.87
N ARG A 291 24.17 16.62 -51.39
CA ARG A 291 22.94 15.78 -51.39
C ARG A 291 22.67 14.93 -50.13
N GLN A 292 21.48 15.00 -49.53
CA GLN A 292 20.19 14.81 -50.20
C GLN A 292 19.02 15.37 -49.37
N SER A 293 17.93 15.80 -50.02
CA SER A 293 16.68 16.23 -49.38
C SER A 293 15.55 15.24 -49.65
N ASN A 294 14.85 14.76 -48.60
CA ASN A 294 13.54 14.12 -48.77
C ASN A 294 12.74 13.99 -47.45
N SER A 295 11.64 14.75 -47.35
CA SER A 295 10.30 14.32 -46.87
C SER A 295 9.47 15.53 -46.45
N SER A 296 8.29 15.68 -47.03
CA SER A 296 7.39 16.82 -46.84
C SER A 296 6.29 16.51 -45.82
N GLY A 297 6.44 17.02 -44.59
CA GLY A 297 5.44 16.87 -43.52
C GLY A 297 4.15 17.65 -43.81
N ARG A 298 3.08 16.92 -44.16
CA ARG A 298 1.73 17.47 -44.44
C ARG A 298 1.16 18.21 -43.21
N ARG A 299 0.46 19.32 -43.44
CA ARG A 299 -0.11 20.20 -42.40
C ARG A 299 -1.58 20.54 -42.73
N GLN A 300 -2.32 21.02 -41.71
CA GLN A 300 -3.73 21.46 -41.76
C GLN A 300 -4.74 20.29 -41.83
N SER A 301 -5.99 20.43 -41.35
CA SER A 301 -6.73 21.65 -40.95
C SER A 301 -7.31 21.62 -39.52
N ARG A 302 -8.11 22.64 -39.16
CA ARG A 302 -8.83 22.82 -37.89
C ARG A 302 -10.29 23.23 -38.17
N GLN A 303 -11.21 22.83 -37.30
CA GLN A 303 -12.49 23.49 -36.93
C GLN A 303 -12.78 23.01 -35.48
N THR A 304 -13.07 23.83 -34.46
CA THR A 304 -14.21 24.74 -34.20
C THR A 304 -15.56 24.01 -34.28
N SER A 305 -16.47 24.11 -33.31
CA SER A 305 -16.96 25.36 -32.67
C SER A 305 -17.40 25.18 -31.19
N SER A 306 -18.00 26.21 -30.58
CA SER A 306 -18.51 26.23 -29.19
C SER A 306 -19.90 26.85 -29.08
N ASN A 307 -20.70 26.47 -28.07
CA ASN A 307 -21.75 27.29 -27.43
C ASN A 307 -22.38 26.53 -26.22
N TYR A 308 -23.35 27.08 -25.47
CA TYR A 308 -23.27 28.20 -24.50
C TYR A 308 -24.59 28.23 -23.67
N GLY A 309 -24.54 28.63 -22.39
CA GLY A 309 -25.73 28.98 -21.57
C GLY A 309 -26.36 27.85 -20.74
N ARG A 310 -27.23 28.12 -19.75
CA ARG A 310 -27.52 29.40 -19.04
C ARG A 310 -28.03 29.11 -17.61
N ARG A 311 -27.98 30.12 -16.71
CA ARG A 311 -28.47 30.07 -15.31
C ARG A 311 -30.00 30.21 -15.19
N GLN A 312 -30.57 29.70 -14.10
CA GLN A 312 -31.39 30.38 -13.03
C GLN A 312 -31.73 29.29 -11.97
N SER A 313 -31.79 29.41 -10.62
CA SER A 313 -31.86 30.46 -9.58
C SER A 313 -33.23 30.54 -8.86
N ARG A 314 -33.26 30.33 -7.53
CA ARG A 314 -34.29 30.86 -6.58
C ARG A 314 -33.77 30.81 -5.12
N GLN A 315 -34.44 31.52 -4.20
CA GLN A 315 -33.99 31.85 -2.84
C GLN A 315 -35.11 31.73 -1.79
N SER A 316 -34.76 31.44 -0.52
CA SER A 316 -35.49 31.75 0.73
C SER A 316 -34.71 31.11 1.92
N SER A 317 -34.08 31.85 2.86
CA SER A 317 -34.60 32.44 4.13
C SER A 317 -34.88 31.39 5.24
N SER A 318 -34.66 31.61 6.56
CA SER A 318 -34.33 32.83 7.34
C SER A 318 -33.46 32.56 8.61
N SER A 319 -33.41 33.54 9.53
CA SER A 319 -32.74 33.63 10.85
C SER A 319 -33.23 32.62 11.93
N GLY A 320 -32.63 32.45 13.13
CA GLY A 320 -31.53 33.12 13.87
C GLY A 320 -31.01 32.21 15.03
N ARG A 321 -30.04 32.54 15.91
CA ARG A 321 -30.03 33.57 16.98
C ARG A 321 -28.57 33.82 17.51
N ARG A 322 -28.36 34.71 18.50
CA ARG A 322 -27.05 35.21 19.02
C ARG A 322 -26.62 34.61 20.38
N GLN A 323 -25.36 34.90 20.76
CA GLN A 323 -24.72 35.03 22.10
C GLN A 323 -23.71 33.92 22.51
N SER A 324 -22.66 34.18 23.30
CA SER A 324 -21.63 35.26 23.39
C SER A 324 -20.63 34.94 24.54
N ARG A 325 -19.48 35.66 24.64
CA ARG A 325 -18.34 35.46 25.60
C ARG A 325 -17.49 34.21 25.29
N SER A 326 -16.19 34.08 25.65
CA SER A 326 -15.19 35.00 26.27
C SER A 326 -13.72 34.57 25.99
N SER A 327 -12.77 35.26 26.61
CA SER A 327 -11.35 34.94 26.89
C SER A 327 -11.06 33.52 27.40
N SER A 328 -9.84 32.95 27.33
CA SER A 328 -8.53 33.35 26.72
C SER A 328 -7.67 32.06 26.47
N SER A 329 -6.34 31.89 26.49
CA SER A 329 -5.11 32.61 26.94
C SER A 329 -3.89 32.23 26.06
N SER A 330 -2.65 32.63 26.44
CA SER A 330 -1.42 32.51 25.64
C SER A 330 -0.29 31.70 26.29
N SER A 331 0.46 30.87 25.52
CA SER A 331 1.84 30.48 25.88
C SER A 331 2.72 30.01 24.69
N ARG A 332 3.94 30.56 24.66
CA ARG A 332 5.08 30.40 23.74
C ARG A 332 5.36 29.02 23.09
N SER A 333 5.44 29.06 21.75
CA SER A 333 6.54 28.55 20.89
C SER A 333 7.65 27.64 21.44
N SER A 334 7.90 26.51 20.75
CA SER A 334 9.16 26.29 20.03
C SER A 334 9.00 25.22 18.93
N SER A 335 9.60 25.44 17.75
CA SER A 335 9.53 24.48 16.64
C SER A 335 10.77 24.54 15.76
N ARG A 336 11.63 23.52 15.82
CA ARG A 336 12.70 23.32 14.84
C ARG A 336 12.12 22.72 13.56
N SER A 337 12.46 23.30 12.42
CA SER A 337 11.97 22.90 11.10
C SER A 337 12.99 22.06 10.33
N SER A 338 12.54 21.04 9.62
CA SER A 338 13.33 20.40 8.55
C SER A 338 12.46 20.01 7.35
N SER A 339 13.11 19.97 6.19
CA SER A 339 12.61 19.89 4.81
C SER A 339 11.48 18.90 4.49
N ARG A 340 10.69 19.28 3.48
CA ARG A 340 9.73 18.42 2.76
C ARG A 340 10.47 17.36 1.91
N SER A 341 9.85 16.20 1.74
CA SER A 341 9.85 15.48 0.46
C SER A 341 8.51 14.76 0.26
N SER A 342 8.12 14.50 -0.99
CA SER A 342 6.77 14.04 -1.37
C SER A 342 6.71 12.54 -1.68
N SER A 343 7.09 11.72 -0.70
CA SER A 343 7.05 10.25 -0.83
C SER A 343 5.61 9.70 -0.76
N TYR A 344 5.36 8.56 -1.41
CA TYR A 344 4.20 7.70 -1.09
C TYR A 344 4.29 7.31 0.40
N ARG A 345 3.31 7.75 1.21
CA ARG A 345 3.49 7.85 2.67
C ARG A 345 2.53 6.97 3.44
N ILE A 346 2.92 5.72 3.66
CA ILE A 346 2.30 4.86 4.68
C ILE A 346 2.74 5.38 6.06
N ARG A 347 2.04 6.40 6.57
CA ARG A 347 2.16 6.82 7.98
C ARG A 347 1.61 5.66 8.85
N ARG A 348 2.51 4.92 9.46
CA ARG A 348 2.33 4.22 10.74
C ARG A 348 2.98 5.07 11.83
#